data_AF-K2AS07-F1
#
_entry.id   AF-K2AS07-F1
#
_cell.length_a   1.000
_cell.length_b   1.000
_cell.length_c   1.000
_cell.angle_alpha   90.00
_cell.angle_beta   90.00
_cell.angle_gamma   90.00
#
_symmetry.space_group_name_H-M   'P 1'
#
loop_
_entity.id
_entity.type
_entity.pdbx_description
1 polymer ?
#
loop_
_entity_poly.entity_id
_entity_poly.type
_entity_poly.pdbx_seq_one_letter_code
_entity_poly.pdbx_strand_id
1 'polypeptide(L)'
;MPNKKALPGPSLVACLIGLLKNKNNFLPLLEEQAKKYGDSFQAASFTNKIFFFKHPDQIREIFIDKRDCFHNAFNKMRYFLGDGLITSEGDEWKTQRRQLQPIFSHENLMTFATVMKDECQKMINRWESKLSDKLELDISEEFLYASMNIASRAFFSMEFYETAPEIKELLDIFMDYAADGVRYPAFVSKLPTAKNKKVASVRESVDQLLYALINKRRLLHKKNESQTNDMVDALILARDAETGA
;
A
#
# COMPACT_ATOMS: atom_id res chain seq x y z
N MET A 1 -35.04 23.57 -6.79
CA MET A 1 -33.76 22.82 -6.81
C MET A 1 -32.91 23.33 -5.67
N PRO A 2 -32.48 22.51 -4.70
CA PRO A 2 -31.64 23.00 -3.62
C PRO A 2 -30.32 23.49 -4.21
N ASN A 3 -30.01 24.75 -3.88
CA ASN A 3 -28.87 25.51 -4.35
C ASN A 3 -27.58 24.76 -3.96
N LYS A 4 -26.95 24.04 -4.91
CA LYS A 4 -25.66 23.36 -4.68
C LYS A 4 -24.58 24.43 -4.50
N LYS A 5 -24.46 24.98 -3.29
CA LYS A 5 -23.32 25.84 -2.94
C LYS A 5 -22.05 25.03 -3.16
N ALA A 6 -21.24 25.44 -4.13
CA ALA A 6 -19.91 24.89 -4.32
C ALA A 6 -19.12 25.09 -3.02
N LEU A 7 -18.36 24.08 -2.61
CA LEU A 7 -17.50 24.18 -1.45
C LEU A 7 -16.48 25.32 -1.66
N PRO A 8 -16.16 26.10 -0.61
CA PRO A 8 -15.13 27.12 -0.69
C PRO A 8 -13.77 26.47 -0.97
N GLY A 9 -12.83 27.21 -1.54
CA GLY A 9 -11.53 26.65 -1.86
C GLY A 9 -10.57 27.62 -2.56
N PRO A 10 -9.26 27.36 -2.49
CA PRO A 10 -8.27 28.13 -3.24
C PRO A 10 -8.49 28.00 -4.76
N SER A 11 -8.12 29.05 -5.50
CA SER A 11 -8.07 29.00 -6.97
C SER A 11 -7.00 28.01 -7.45
N LEU A 12 -7.10 27.55 -8.71
CA LEU A 12 -6.12 26.64 -9.33
C LEU A 12 -4.67 27.17 -9.18
N VAL A 13 -4.48 28.48 -9.37
CA VAL A 13 -3.17 29.14 -9.23
C VAL A 13 -2.67 29.06 -7.79
N ALA A 14 -3.53 29.30 -6.81
CA ALA A 14 -3.16 29.18 -5.39
C ALA A 14 -2.86 27.73 -4.98
N CYS A 15 -3.58 26.74 -5.53
CA CYS A 15 -3.26 25.32 -5.35
C CYS A 15 -1.89 24.97 -5.92
N LEU A 16 -1.59 25.38 -7.16
CA LEU A 16 -0.32 25.10 -7.81
C LEU A 16 0.85 25.75 -7.07
N ILE A 17 0.69 27.00 -6.62
CA ILE A 17 1.70 27.70 -5.79
C ILE A 17 1.90 26.96 -4.45
N GLY A 18 0.82 26.53 -3.80
CA GLY A 18 0.90 25.76 -2.55
C GLY A 18 1.62 24.43 -2.72
N LEU A 19 1.33 23.68 -3.79
CA LEU A 19 1.98 22.41 -4.11
C LEU A 19 3.46 22.56 -4.52
N LEU A 20 3.83 23.70 -5.10
CA LEU A 20 5.23 24.01 -5.44
C LEU A 20 6.03 24.45 -4.22
N LYS A 21 5.44 25.26 -3.32
CA LYS A 21 6.10 25.73 -2.09
C LYS A 21 6.22 24.63 -1.03
N ASN A 22 5.24 23.73 -0.95
CA ASN A 22 5.14 22.72 0.09
C ASN A 22 5.16 21.29 -0.47
N LYS A 23 6.07 20.97 -1.39
CA LYS A 23 6.19 19.60 -1.94
C LYS A 23 6.29 18.51 -0.85
N ASN A 24 6.89 18.85 0.30
CA ASN A 24 7.14 17.90 1.39
C ASN A 24 6.28 18.16 2.65
N ASN A 25 5.39 19.18 2.64
CA ASN A 25 4.63 19.61 3.82
C ASN A 25 3.12 19.71 3.50
N PHE A 26 2.51 18.58 3.16
CA PHE A 26 1.09 18.53 2.80
C PHE A 26 0.16 18.79 4.00
N LEU A 27 0.48 18.28 5.18
CA LEU A 27 -0.38 18.42 6.37
C LEU A 27 -0.49 19.89 6.85
N PRO A 28 0.60 20.66 7.02
CA PRO A 28 0.48 22.08 7.37
C PRO A 28 -0.31 22.89 6.35
N LEU A 29 -0.15 22.57 5.05
CA LEU A 29 -0.94 23.19 3.99
C LEU A 29 -2.42 22.88 4.19
N LEU A 30 -2.80 21.63 4.45
CA LEU A 30 -4.20 21.28 4.71
C LEU A 30 -4.77 21.99 5.94
N GLU A 31 -3.99 22.13 7.01
CA GLU A 31 -4.41 22.87 8.21
C GLU A 31 -4.65 24.36 7.92
N GLU A 32 -3.76 25.00 7.14
CA GLU A 32 -3.92 26.39 6.73
C GLU A 32 -5.18 26.57 5.88
N GLN A 33 -5.41 25.67 4.92
CA GLN A 33 -6.61 25.70 4.09
C GLN A 33 -7.87 25.44 4.90
N ALA A 34 -7.85 24.51 5.86
CA ALA A 34 -8.97 24.24 6.74
C ALA A 34 -9.30 25.44 7.65
N LYS A 35 -8.28 26.13 8.17
CA LYS A 35 -8.46 27.38 8.94
C LYS A 35 -9.09 28.49 8.08
N LYS A 36 -8.76 28.55 6.80
CA LYS A 36 -9.22 29.60 5.87
C LYS A 36 -10.59 29.33 5.26
N TYR A 37 -10.88 28.09 4.88
CA TYR A 37 -12.08 27.71 4.12
C TYR A 37 -13.07 26.85 4.91
N GLY A 38 -12.72 26.47 6.15
CA GLY A 38 -13.55 25.66 7.04
C GLY A 38 -13.25 24.16 6.94
N ASP A 39 -14.04 23.36 7.66
CA ASP A 39 -13.86 21.90 7.78
C ASP A 39 -14.17 21.12 6.50
N SER A 40 -14.73 21.77 5.48
CA SER A 40 -14.91 21.19 4.15
C SER A 40 -14.55 22.21 3.09
N PHE A 41 -13.61 21.86 2.22
CA PHE A 41 -13.16 22.73 1.15
C PHE A 41 -12.79 21.91 -0.08
N GLN A 42 -12.74 22.57 -1.23
CA GLN A 42 -12.29 21.97 -2.47
C GLN A 42 -10.93 22.55 -2.88
N ALA A 43 -10.09 21.75 -3.52
CA ALA A 43 -8.88 22.18 -4.20
C ALA A 43 -8.93 21.73 -5.66
N ALA A 44 -8.40 22.55 -6.56
CA ALA A 44 -8.26 22.17 -7.94
C ALA A 44 -6.87 21.55 -8.18
N SER A 45 -6.83 20.36 -8.77
CA SER A 45 -5.65 19.79 -9.40
C SER A 45 -5.69 20.06 -10.91
N PHE A 46 -4.58 19.80 -11.60
CA PHE A 46 -4.48 19.97 -13.06
C PHE A 46 -5.56 19.18 -13.82
N THR A 47 -6.00 18.03 -13.28
CA THR A 47 -6.94 17.12 -13.95
C THR A 47 -8.25 16.91 -13.20
N ASN A 48 -8.30 17.17 -11.90
CA ASN A 48 -9.41 16.76 -11.04
C ASN A 48 -9.72 17.83 -9.99
N LYS A 49 -10.97 17.86 -9.51
CA LYS A 49 -11.32 18.55 -8.26
C LYS A 49 -11.11 17.59 -7.10
N ILE A 50 -10.39 18.03 -6.08
CA ILE A 50 -10.17 17.30 -4.85
C ILE A 50 -11.04 17.93 -3.78
N PHE A 51 -11.80 17.13 -3.06
CA PHE A 51 -12.64 17.59 -1.96
C PHE A 51 -12.07 17.09 -0.64
N PHE A 52 -11.97 17.98 0.34
CA PHE A 52 -11.50 17.68 1.68
C PHE A 52 -12.67 17.77 2.64
N PHE A 53 -12.81 16.75 3.47
CA PHE A 53 -13.85 16.64 4.49
C PHE A 53 -13.19 16.25 5.81
N LYS A 54 -13.43 17.03 6.86
CA LYS A 54 -12.87 16.80 8.20
C LYS A 54 -13.93 16.33 9.19
N HIS A 55 -15.21 16.61 8.95
CA HIS A 55 -16.28 16.29 9.91
C HIS A 55 -16.60 14.78 9.89
N PRO A 56 -16.75 14.12 11.07
CA PRO A 56 -16.99 12.68 11.15
C PRO A 56 -18.27 12.24 10.42
N ASP A 57 -19.31 13.07 10.41
CA ASP A 57 -20.57 12.75 9.71
C ASP A 57 -20.36 12.63 8.19
N GLN A 58 -19.52 13.49 7.61
CA GLN A 58 -19.18 13.44 6.18
C GLN A 58 -18.25 12.28 5.87
N ILE A 59 -17.31 11.97 6.77
CA ILE A 59 -16.45 10.78 6.64
C ILE A 59 -17.32 9.52 6.67
N ARG A 60 -18.27 9.43 7.60
CA ARG A 60 -19.24 8.33 7.64
C ARG A 60 -20.06 8.25 6.35
N GLU A 61 -20.57 9.38 5.88
CA GLU A 61 -21.36 9.41 4.64
C GLU A 61 -20.55 8.87 3.44
N ILE A 62 -19.27 9.25 3.32
CA ILE A 62 -18.40 8.82 2.21
C ILE A 62 -18.00 7.35 2.32
N PHE A 63 -17.54 6.91 3.50
CA PHE A 63 -16.95 5.58 3.68
C PHE A 63 -17.96 4.49 4.04
N ILE A 64 -19.16 4.85 4.52
CA ILE A 64 -20.18 3.90 4.99
C ILE A 64 -21.48 4.09 4.21
N ASP A 65 -22.14 5.24 4.37
CA ASP A 65 -23.54 5.36 3.93
C ASP A 65 -23.69 5.44 2.40
N LYS A 66 -22.71 6.01 1.70
CA LYS A 66 -22.68 6.18 0.24
C LYS A 66 -21.45 5.57 -0.41
N ARG A 67 -20.88 4.51 0.19
CA ARG A 67 -19.68 3.85 -0.32
C ARG A 67 -19.74 3.54 -1.82
N ASP A 68 -20.88 3.04 -2.30
CA ASP A 68 -21.05 2.64 -3.71
C ASP A 68 -21.08 3.83 -4.70
N CYS A 69 -21.16 5.07 -4.20
CA CYS A 69 -21.05 6.28 -5.02
C CYS A 69 -19.58 6.71 -5.24
N PHE A 70 -18.62 6.10 -4.55
CA PHE A 70 -17.21 6.47 -4.60
C PHE A 70 -16.35 5.30 -5.07
N HIS A 71 -15.40 5.62 -5.94
CA HIS A 71 -14.37 4.67 -6.38
C HIS A 71 -13.12 4.82 -5.52
N ASN A 72 -12.40 3.71 -5.38
CA ASN A 72 -11.14 3.62 -4.69
C ASN A 72 -10.05 4.44 -5.41
N ALA A 73 -9.39 5.32 -4.65
CA ALA A 73 -8.30 6.15 -5.14
C ALA A 73 -7.11 5.31 -5.67
N PHE A 74 -6.97 4.07 -5.21
CA PHE A 74 -5.89 3.17 -5.60
C PHE A 74 -6.09 2.50 -6.97
N ASN A 75 -7.18 2.76 -7.70
CA ASN A 75 -7.31 2.23 -9.07
C ASN A 75 -6.15 2.67 -9.98
N LYS A 76 -5.56 3.84 -9.72
CA LYS A 76 -4.35 4.32 -10.44
C LYS A 76 -3.11 3.46 -10.18
N MET A 77 -3.09 2.69 -9.09
CA MET A 77 -2.03 1.74 -8.75
C MET A 77 -2.21 0.38 -9.43
N ARG A 78 -3.30 0.15 -10.17
CA ARG A 78 -3.58 -1.12 -10.84
C ARG A 78 -2.49 -1.55 -11.81
N TYR A 79 -1.82 -0.60 -12.47
CA TYR A 79 -0.66 -0.94 -13.29
C TYR A 79 0.52 -1.47 -12.47
N PHE A 80 0.71 -0.99 -11.24
CA PHE A 80 1.82 -1.44 -10.40
C PHE A 80 1.48 -2.72 -9.63
N LEU A 81 0.29 -2.76 -9.02
CA LEU A 81 -0.15 -3.82 -8.09
C LEU A 81 -0.97 -4.94 -8.74
N GLY A 82 -1.40 -4.77 -9.99
CA GLY A 82 -2.36 -5.67 -10.63
C GLY A 82 -3.77 -5.51 -10.06
N ASP A 83 -4.64 -6.47 -10.40
CA ASP A 83 -5.98 -6.60 -9.83
C ASP A 83 -5.89 -7.41 -8.52
N GLY A 84 -6.19 -6.77 -7.41
CA GLY A 84 -6.11 -7.36 -6.07
C GLY A 84 -6.86 -6.51 -5.04
N LEU A 85 -6.76 -6.86 -3.75
CA LEU A 85 -7.56 -6.22 -2.69
C LEU A 85 -7.44 -4.69 -2.63
N ILE A 86 -6.29 -4.14 -3.03
CA ILE A 86 -6.02 -2.70 -3.00
C ILE A 86 -6.68 -2.01 -4.20
N THR A 87 -6.86 -2.67 -5.33
CA THR A 87 -7.22 -2.06 -6.63
C THR A 87 -8.59 -2.49 -7.15
N SER A 88 -9.14 -3.58 -6.61
CA SER A 88 -10.46 -4.13 -6.92
C SER A 88 -11.55 -3.43 -6.11
N GLU A 89 -12.77 -3.44 -6.65
CA GLU A 89 -13.96 -2.84 -6.05
C GLU A 89 -15.17 -3.77 -6.16
N GLY A 90 -16.28 -3.41 -5.53
CA GLY A 90 -17.54 -4.14 -5.65
C GLY A 90 -17.42 -5.61 -5.27
N ASP A 91 -18.02 -6.49 -6.08
CA ASP A 91 -18.08 -7.93 -5.81
C ASP A 91 -16.74 -8.62 -5.97
N GLU A 92 -15.89 -8.18 -6.90
CA GLU A 92 -14.52 -8.70 -7.05
C GLU A 92 -13.72 -8.51 -5.75
N TRP A 93 -13.78 -7.32 -5.15
CA TRP A 93 -13.17 -7.05 -3.86
C TRP A 93 -13.74 -7.92 -2.73
N LYS A 94 -15.06 -8.12 -2.70
CA LYS A 94 -15.71 -8.98 -1.68
C LYS A 94 -15.22 -10.43 -1.79
N THR A 95 -15.17 -10.97 -3.00
CA THR A 95 -14.69 -12.34 -3.27
C THR A 95 -13.22 -12.49 -2.85
N GLN A 96 -12.33 -11.61 -3.31
CA GLN A 96 -10.92 -11.65 -2.94
C GLN A 96 -10.71 -11.52 -1.42
N ARG A 97 -11.48 -10.65 -0.75
CA ARG A 97 -11.42 -10.48 0.71
C ARG A 97 -11.88 -11.72 1.45
N ARG A 98 -12.96 -12.36 0.99
CA ARG A 98 -13.49 -13.59 1.56
C ARG A 98 -12.50 -14.74 1.41
N GLN A 99 -11.87 -14.88 0.24
CA GLN A 99 -10.84 -15.90 -0.01
C GLN A 99 -9.59 -15.71 0.87
N LEU A 100 -9.22 -14.47 1.17
CA LEU A 100 -8.05 -14.15 2.00
C LEU A 100 -8.31 -14.21 3.50
N GLN A 101 -9.57 -14.04 3.96
CA GLN A 101 -9.89 -13.99 5.39
C GLN A 101 -9.39 -15.20 6.20
N PRO A 102 -9.47 -16.46 5.72
CA PRO A 102 -9.01 -17.63 6.48
C PRO A 102 -7.52 -17.59 6.86
N ILE A 103 -6.69 -16.86 6.09
CA ILE A 103 -5.27 -16.67 6.39
C ILE A 103 -5.09 -15.90 7.70
N PHE A 104 -6.05 -15.05 8.06
CA PHE A 104 -6.07 -14.29 9.31
C PHE A 104 -6.90 -14.97 10.40
N SER A 105 -7.00 -16.31 10.37
CA SER A 105 -7.59 -17.10 11.46
C SER A 105 -6.81 -16.91 12.76
N HIS A 106 -7.46 -17.19 13.90
CA HIS A 106 -6.81 -17.08 15.21
C HIS A 106 -5.52 -17.92 15.29
N GLU A 107 -5.55 -19.14 14.76
CA GLU A 107 -4.38 -20.04 14.74
C GLU A 107 -3.21 -19.43 13.95
N ASN A 108 -3.47 -18.91 12.74
CA ASN A 108 -2.43 -18.27 11.93
C ASN A 108 -1.91 -16.98 12.57
N LEU A 109 -2.78 -16.20 13.23
CA LEU A 109 -2.36 -15.01 13.97
C LEU A 109 -1.40 -15.36 15.11
N MET A 110 -1.59 -16.49 15.80
CA MET A 110 -0.64 -16.97 16.82
C MET A 110 0.71 -17.36 16.22
N THR A 111 0.72 -17.96 15.03
CA THR A 111 1.95 -18.23 14.28
C THR A 111 2.65 -16.93 13.89
N PHE A 112 1.91 -15.94 13.38
CA PHE A 112 2.49 -14.62 13.02
C PHE A 112 3.04 -13.90 14.25
N ALA A 113 2.37 -13.98 15.40
CA ALA A 113 2.87 -13.39 16.65
C ALA A 113 4.21 -14.00 17.09
N THR A 114 4.39 -15.31 16.91
CA THR A 114 5.67 -15.99 17.14
C THR A 114 6.76 -15.44 16.21
N VAL A 115 6.46 -15.32 14.92
CA VAL A 115 7.39 -14.74 13.93
C VAL A 115 7.78 -13.31 14.29
N MET A 116 6.80 -12.48 14.67
CA MET A 116 7.03 -11.10 15.12
C MET A 116 7.97 -11.05 16.32
N LYS A 117 7.72 -11.90 17.33
CA LYS A 117 8.56 -11.99 18.53
C LYS A 117 10.00 -12.36 18.18
N ASP A 118 10.19 -13.37 17.33
CA ASP A 118 11.52 -13.82 16.91
C ASP A 118 12.29 -12.72 16.18
N GLU A 119 11.65 -12.02 15.24
CA GLU A 119 12.30 -10.93 14.49
C GLU A 119 12.60 -9.71 15.37
N CYS A 120 11.71 -9.38 16.30
CA CYS A 120 12.00 -8.35 17.31
C CYS A 120 13.20 -8.75 18.19
N GLN A 121 13.29 -10.02 18.61
CA GLN A 121 14.44 -10.49 19.39
C GLN A 121 15.75 -10.45 18.59
N LYS A 122 15.72 -10.84 17.32
CA LYS A 122 16.89 -10.71 16.42
C LYS A 122 17.35 -9.27 16.29
N MET A 123 16.41 -8.33 16.13
CA MET A 123 16.69 -6.90 16.06
C MET A 123 17.37 -6.41 17.35
N ILE A 124 16.82 -6.78 18.52
CA ILE A 124 17.40 -6.44 19.84
C ILE A 124 18.81 -7.00 19.97
N ASN A 125 19.01 -8.29 19.70
CA ASN A 125 20.34 -8.94 19.79
C ASN A 125 21.36 -8.26 18.85
N ARG A 126 20.91 -7.82 17.66
CA ARG A 126 21.76 -7.07 16.71
C ARG A 126 22.15 -5.71 17.28
N TRP A 127 21.25 -5.00 17.94
CA TRP A 127 21.57 -3.74 18.61
C TRP A 127 22.54 -3.98 19.76
N GLU A 128 22.29 -5.00 20.58
CA GLU A 128 23.14 -5.35 21.72
C GLU A 128 24.56 -5.72 21.30
N SER A 129 24.74 -6.46 20.21
CA SER A 129 26.07 -6.78 19.69
C SER A 129 26.84 -5.59 19.13
N LYS A 130 26.16 -4.48 18.83
CA LYS A 130 26.75 -3.21 18.39
C LYS A 130 26.88 -2.18 19.51
N LEU A 131 26.47 -2.51 20.73
CA LEU A 131 26.58 -1.61 21.88
C LEU A 131 28.07 -1.29 22.13
N SER A 132 28.42 -0.07 21.76
CA SER A 132 29.60 0.66 22.26
C SER A 132 29.10 1.86 23.08
N ASP A 133 29.99 2.64 23.67
CA ASP A 133 29.61 3.81 24.51
C ASP A 133 28.67 4.81 23.80
N LYS A 134 28.62 4.81 22.46
CA LYS A 134 27.65 5.58 21.65
C LYS A 134 27.20 4.78 20.42
N LEU A 135 26.01 4.18 20.50
CA LEU A 135 25.34 3.58 19.35
C LEU A 135 24.30 4.55 18.79
N GLU A 136 24.48 4.97 17.53
CA GLU A 136 23.49 5.73 16.76
C GLU A 136 22.80 4.80 15.75
N LEU A 137 21.47 4.82 15.71
CA LEU A 137 20.65 3.99 14.83
C LEU A 137 19.58 4.85 14.16
N ASP A 138 19.33 4.59 12.87
CA ASP A 138 18.12 5.09 12.22
C ASP A 138 16.97 4.13 12.54
N ILE A 139 16.13 4.54 13.48
CA ILE A 139 14.96 3.76 13.92
C ILE A 139 14.02 3.45 12.74
N SER A 140 13.89 4.35 11.76
CA SER A 140 13.01 4.10 10.60
C SER A 140 13.53 2.96 9.74
N GLU A 141 14.84 2.90 9.51
CA GLU A 141 15.48 1.82 8.74
C GLU A 141 15.45 0.50 9.50
N GLU A 142 15.68 0.53 10.81
CA GLU A 142 15.64 -0.66 11.66
C GLU A 142 14.23 -1.28 11.70
N PHE A 143 13.19 -0.45 11.89
CA PHE A 143 11.80 -0.91 11.88
C PHE A 143 11.33 -1.33 10.48
N LEU A 144 11.78 -0.66 9.42
CA LEU A 144 11.48 -1.07 8.05
C LEU A 144 12.04 -2.47 7.77
N TYR A 145 13.31 -2.69 8.13
CA TYR A 145 13.97 -3.98 7.98
C TYR A 145 13.28 -5.09 8.79
N ALA A 146 12.95 -4.83 10.05
CA ALA A 146 12.23 -5.79 10.89
C ALA A 146 10.84 -6.11 10.32
N SER A 147 10.09 -5.09 9.87
CA SER A 147 8.74 -5.26 9.30
C SER A 147 8.77 -6.09 8.01
N MET A 148 9.77 -5.88 7.14
CA MET A 148 9.93 -6.69 5.93
C MET A 148 10.28 -8.15 6.24
N ASN A 149 11.15 -8.40 7.21
CA ASN A 149 11.47 -9.77 7.65
C ASN A 149 10.25 -10.48 8.24
N ILE A 150 9.47 -9.77 9.06
CA ILE A 150 8.22 -10.28 9.62
C ILE A 150 7.25 -10.64 8.50
N ALA A 151 6.99 -9.72 7.56
CA ALA A 151 6.06 -9.96 6.45
C ALA A 151 6.53 -11.13 5.57
N SER A 152 7.83 -11.21 5.28
CA SER A 152 8.43 -12.26 4.46
C SER A 152 8.31 -13.64 5.10
N ARG A 153 8.60 -13.74 6.40
CA ARG A 153 8.47 -15.00 7.14
C ARG A 153 7.01 -15.38 7.38
N ALA A 154 6.16 -14.43 7.76
CA ALA A 154 4.77 -14.69 8.08
C ALA A 154 3.96 -15.11 6.85
N PHE A 155 4.15 -14.43 5.71
CA PHE A 155 3.34 -14.68 4.52
C PHE A 155 3.98 -15.65 3.54
N PHE A 156 5.31 -15.69 3.43
CA PHE A 156 5.96 -16.50 2.40
C PHE A 156 6.83 -17.64 2.97
N SER A 157 6.96 -17.74 4.30
CA SER A 157 7.94 -18.62 4.96
C SER A 157 9.36 -18.44 4.42
N MET A 158 9.71 -17.22 4.02
CA MET A 158 11.02 -16.88 3.47
C MET A 158 11.76 -15.95 4.41
N GLU A 159 13.07 -16.10 4.47
CA GLU A 159 13.93 -15.05 5.00
C GLU A 159 14.11 -13.98 3.93
N PHE A 160 14.07 -12.73 4.36
CA PHE A 160 14.30 -11.59 3.50
C PHE A 160 15.78 -11.22 3.59
N TYR A 161 16.49 -11.26 2.47
CA TYR A 161 17.95 -11.12 2.47
C TYR A 161 18.41 -9.73 2.01
N GLU A 162 17.49 -8.91 1.52
CA GLU A 162 17.77 -7.59 0.99
C GLU A 162 18.02 -6.58 2.13
N THR A 163 18.78 -5.55 1.79
CA THR A 163 19.21 -4.53 2.72
C THR A 163 18.14 -3.44 2.90
N ALA A 164 18.16 -2.71 4.02
CA ALA A 164 17.22 -1.60 4.25
C ALA A 164 17.22 -0.54 3.13
N PRO A 165 18.37 -0.15 2.52
CA PRO A 165 18.38 0.76 1.38
C PRO A 165 17.64 0.25 0.15
N GLU A 166 17.74 -1.05 -0.18
CA GLU A 166 17.06 -1.65 -1.33
C GLU A 166 15.54 -1.65 -1.15
N ILE A 167 15.07 -1.99 0.07
CA ILE A 167 13.64 -1.90 0.41
C ILE A 167 13.15 -0.45 0.29
N LYS A 168 13.93 0.50 0.82
CA LYS A 168 13.59 1.92 0.82
C LYS A 168 13.47 2.45 -0.60
N GLU A 169 14.40 2.09 -1.50
CA GLU A 169 14.30 2.47 -2.93
C GLU A 169 13.01 1.96 -3.56
N LEU A 170 12.61 0.71 -3.29
CA LEU A 170 11.36 0.14 -3.80
C LEU A 170 10.13 0.86 -3.26
N LEU A 171 10.11 1.17 -1.96
CA LEU A 171 9.03 1.94 -1.34
C LEU A 171 8.95 3.36 -1.87
N ASP A 172 10.09 4.01 -2.09
CA ASP A 172 10.13 5.35 -2.65
C ASP A 172 9.55 5.35 -4.07
N ILE A 173 9.94 4.40 -4.92
CA ILE A 173 9.38 4.24 -6.27
C ILE A 173 7.87 4.00 -6.22
N PHE A 174 7.39 3.16 -5.30
CA PHE A 174 5.97 2.89 -5.11
C PHE A 174 5.18 4.13 -4.70
N MET A 175 5.67 4.86 -3.69
CA MET A 175 5.03 6.07 -3.16
C MET A 175 5.04 7.21 -4.19
N ASP A 176 6.14 7.35 -4.93
CA ASP A 176 6.25 8.30 -6.03
C ASP A 176 5.24 8.00 -7.16
N TYR A 177 5.07 6.72 -7.51
CA TYR A 177 4.09 6.31 -8.52
C TYR A 177 2.65 6.59 -8.07
N ALA A 178 2.34 6.34 -6.79
CA ALA A 178 1.04 6.66 -6.21
C ALA A 178 0.74 8.17 -6.22
N ALA A 179 1.71 8.98 -5.80
CA ALA A 179 1.60 10.43 -5.80
C ALA A 179 1.41 10.98 -7.23
N ASP A 180 2.16 10.46 -8.20
CA ASP A 180 2.05 10.85 -9.60
C ASP A 180 0.68 10.51 -10.19
N GLY A 181 0.09 9.38 -9.80
CA GLY A 181 -1.28 9.04 -10.16
C GLY A 181 -2.28 10.12 -9.75
N VAL A 182 -2.13 10.70 -8.56
CA VAL A 182 -3.01 11.80 -8.08
C VAL A 182 -2.70 13.11 -8.81
N ARG A 183 -1.42 13.39 -9.06
CA ARG A 183 -0.94 14.69 -9.57
C ARG A 183 -1.14 14.87 -11.07
N TYR A 184 -0.93 13.82 -11.85
CA TYR A 184 -0.83 13.90 -13.30
C TYR A 184 -1.96 13.15 -14.03
N PRO A 185 -2.25 13.53 -15.28
CA PRO A 185 -3.12 12.73 -16.15
C PRO A 185 -2.58 11.31 -16.35
N ALA A 186 -3.48 10.33 -16.50
CA ALA A 186 -3.12 8.91 -16.66
C ALA A 186 -2.26 8.59 -17.89
N PHE A 187 -2.18 9.46 -18.90
CA PHE A 187 -1.29 9.25 -20.04
C PHE A 187 0.19 9.49 -19.70
N VAL A 188 0.50 10.25 -18.63
CA VAL A 188 1.88 10.57 -18.24
C VAL A 188 2.66 9.32 -17.84
N SER A 189 2.01 8.34 -17.20
CA SER A 189 2.63 7.07 -16.84
C SER A 189 2.97 6.19 -18.06
N LYS A 190 2.40 6.49 -19.24
CA LYS A 190 2.66 5.77 -20.50
C LYS A 190 3.82 6.36 -21.31
N LEU A 191 4.33 7.54 -20.93
CA LEU A 191 5.42 8.19 -21.64
C LEU A 191 6.74 7.42 -21.42
N PRO A 192 7.65 7.35 -22.40
CA PRO A 192 8.91 6.59 -22.31
C PRO A 192 10.00 7.34 -21.50
N THR A 193 9.66 7.82 -20.32
CA THR A 193 10.58 8.53 -19.41
C THR A 193 11.47 7.54 -18.65
N ALA A 194 12.63 8.00 -18.16
CA ALA A 194 13.50 7.19 -17.32
C ALA A 194 12.79 6.68 -16.06
N LYS A 195 11.94 7.52 -15.44
CA LYS A 195 11.12 7.14 -14.27
C LYS A 195 10.15 6.01 -14.60
N ASN A 196 9.38 6.13 -15.69
CA ASN A 196 8.40 5.11 -16.07
C ASN A 196 9.09 3.79 -16.47
N LYS A 197 10.25 3.85 -17.12
CA LYS A 197 11.07 2.66 -17.42
C LYS A 197 11.57 1.98 -16.15
N LYS A 198 12.03 2.74 -15.15
CA LYS A 198 12.45 2.19 -13.85
C LYS A 198 11.28 1.54 -13.12
N VAL A 199 10.10 2.17 -13.10
CA VAL A 199 8.88 1.58 -12.53
C VAL A 199 8.52 0.25 -13.21
N ALA A 200 8.55 0.22 -14.56
CA ALA A 200 8.27 -0.99 -15.32
C ALA A 200 9.28 -2.11 -15.02
N SER A 201 10.57 -1.78 -14.96
CA SER A 201 11.63 -2.75 -14.61
C SER A 201 11.47 -3.30 -13.20
N VAL A 202 11.16 -2.45 -12.21
CA VAL A 202 10.91 -2.90 -10.83
C VAL A 202 9.70 -3.83 -10.76
N ARG A 203 8.61 -3.47 -11.44
CA ARG A 203 7.43 -4.33 -11.53
C ARG A 203 7.78 -5.69 -12.12
N GLU A 204 8.53 -5.70 -13.22
CA GLU A 204 8.93 -6.94 -13.89
C GLU A 204 9.79 -7.83 -12.97
N SER A 205 10.73 -7.26 -12.22
CA SER A 205 11.53 -8.00 -11.24
C SER A 205 10.66 -8.62 -10.13
N VAL A 206 9.71 -7.86 -9.58
CA VAL A 206 8.77 -8.35 -8.56
C VAL A 206 7.88 -9.46 -9.12
N ASP A 207 7.33 -9.27 -10.32
CA ASP A 207 6.50 -10.27 -11.01
C ASP A 207 7.31 -11.54 -11.24
N GLN A 208 8.56 -11.46 -11.69
CA GLN A 208 9.42 -12.64 -11.88
C GLN A 208 9.66 -13.42 -10.58
N LEU A 209 9.88 -12.73 -9.45
CA LEU A 209 10.07 -13.36 -8.13
C LEU A 209 8.79 -14.06 -7.66
N LEU A 210 7.63 -13.41 -7.77
CA LEU A 210 6.33 -13.98 -7.40
C LEU A 210 5.98 -15.16 -8.31
N TYR A 211 6.14 -14.99 -9.63
CA TYR A 211 6.30 -15.99 -10.69
C TYR A 211 7.02 -17.27 -10.24
N ALA A 212 8.29 -17.10 -9.92
CA ALA A 212 9.16 -18.21 -9.55
C ALA A 212 8.67 -18.92 -8.27
N LEU A 213 8.25 -18.15 -7.26
CA LEU A 213 7.73 -18.69 -6.01
C LEU A 213 6.46 -19.52 -6.22
N ILE A 214 5.45 -18.97 -6.90
CA ILE A 214 4.18 -19.66 -7.18
C ILE A 214 4.44 -20.96 -7.96
N ASN A 215 5.29 -20.91 -8.99
CA ASN A 215 5.61 -22.09 -9.78
C ASN A 215 6.34 -23.17 -8.96
N LYS A 216 7.31 -22.76 -8.13
CA LYS A 216 7.99 -23.68 -7.20
C LYS A 216 6.99 -24.35 -6.25
N ARG A 217 6.07 -23.58 -5.67
CA ARG A 217 5.03 -24.08 -4.75
C ARG A 217 4.09 -25.07 -5.45
N ARG A 218 3.58 -24.73 -6.64
CA ARG A 218 2.72 -25.61 -7.44
C ARG A 218 3.39 -26.94 -7.78
N LEU A 219 4.70 -26.95 -8.05
CA LEU A 219 5.45 -28.18 -8.31
C LEU A 219 5.59 -29.04 -7.05
N LEU A 220 5.85 -28.44 -5.88
CA LEU A 220 5.95 -29.17 -4.61
C LEU A 220 4.60 -29.79 -4.20
N HIS A 221 3.49 -29.05 -4.37
CA HIS A 221 2.13 -29.58 -4.16
C HIS A 221 1.85 -30.79 -5.07
N LYS A 222 2.21 -30.73 -6.35
CA LYS A 222 2.03 -31.85 -7.29
C LYS A 222 2.80 -33.11 -6.89
N LYS A 223 3.93 -32.96 -6.18
CA LYS A 223 4.75 -34.09 -5.71
C LYS A 223 4.37 -34.60 -4.33
N ASN A 224 3.35 -34.01 -3.67
CA ASN A 224 3.07 -34.21 -2.24
C ASN A 224 4.28 -33.91 -1.33
N GLU A 225 5.17 -33.03 -1.78
CA GLU A 225 6.39 -32.62 -1.07
C GLU A 225 6.21 -31.25 -0.38
N SER A 226 5.02 -30.65 -0.49
CA SER A 226 4.77 -29.36 0.17
C SER A 226 4.66 -29.56 1.68
N GLN A 227 5.66 -29.08 2.42
CA GLN A 227 5.72 -29.10 3.88
C GLN A 227 5.30 -27.77 4.53
N THR A 228 5.09 -26.73 3.72
CA THR A 228 4.79 -25.37 4.20
C THR A 228 3.33 -25.03 3.91
N ASN A 229 2.71 -24.30 4.83
CA ASN A 229 1.31 -23.89 4.78
C ASN A 229 1.25 -22.39 5.07
N ASP A 230 1.84 -21.59 4.17
CA ASP A 230 1.90 -20.14 4.30
C ASP A 230 0.84 -19.43 3.44
N MET A 231 0.89 -18.10 3.39
CA MET A 231 -0.11 -17.31 2.67
C MET A 231 -0.13 -17.63 1.18
N VAL A 232 1.01 -18.00 0.58
CA VAL A 232 1.04 -18.38 -0.84
C VAL A 232 0.37 -19.72 -1.04
N ASP A 233 0.61 -20.69 -0.16
CA ASP A 233 -0.05 -21.99 -0.21
C ASP A 233 -1.55 -21.85 0.02
N ALA A 234 -1.96 -21.04 1.00
CA ALA A 234 -3.35 -20.73 1.25
C ALA A 234 -4.02 -20.04 0.05
N LEU A 235 -3.34 -19.12 -0.64
CA LEU A 235 -3.83 -18.48 -1.87
C LEU A 235 -3.89 -19.42 -3.08
N ILE A 236 -2.95 -20.36 -3.21
CA ILE A 236 -2.97 -21.38 -4.26
C ILE A 236 -4.13 -22.35 -4.04
N LEU A 237 -4.42 -22.68 -2.79
CA LEU A 237 -5.47 -23.63 -2.39
C LEU A 237 -6.84 -22.97 -2.17
N ALA A 238 -6.89 -21.65 -2.07
CA ALA A 238 -8.11 -20.89 -1.85
C ALA A 238 -9.09 -21.19 -2.99
N ARG A 239 -10.25 -21.73 -2.60
CA ARG A 239 -11.43 -21.85 -3.45
C ARG A 239 -12.47 -20.87 -2.97
N ASP A 240 -13.23 -20.31 -3.88
CA ASP A 240 -14.40 -19.51 -3.53
C ASP A 240 -15.42 -20.39 -2.78
N ALA A 241 -15.79 -19.97 -1.56
CA ALA A 241 -16.74 -20.69 -0.70
C ALA A 241 -18.15 -20.82 -1.31
N GLU A 242 -18.51 -20.00 -2.31
CA GLU A 242 -19.81 -20.04 -2.99
C GLU A 242 -19.78 -20.84 -4.30
N THR A 243 -18.66 -20.89 -5.01
CA THR A 243 -18.57 -21.54 -6.33
C THR A 243 -17.70 -22.79 -6.34
N GLY A 244 -16.90 -23.04 -5.29
CA GLY A 244 -15.98 -24.17 -5.19
C GLY A 244 -14.80 -24.13 -6.18
N ALA A 245 -14.67 -23.03 -6.93
CA ALA A 245 -13.62 -22.78 -7.92
C ALA A 245 -12.43 -22.04 -7.29
#